data_AF-A0A936MBI2-F1
#
_entry.id   AF-A0A936MBI2-F1
#
_cell.length_a   1.000
_cell.length_b   1.000
_cell.length_c   1.000
_cell.angle_alpha   90.00
_cell.angle_beta   90.00
_cell.angle_gamma   90.00
#
_symmetry.space_group_name_H-M   'P 1'
#
loop_
_entity.id
_entity.type
_entity.pdbx_description
1 polymer ?
#
loop_
_entity_poly.entity_id
_entity_poly.type
_entity_poly.pdbx_seq_one_letter_code
_entity_poly.pdbx_strand_id
1 'polypeptide(L)'
;MSILRWLCTFKFFSVIIEGLIKFWVYQIDLDRFKSKKQASPRFRTDRSNLRIIKTARDEESINQGAQDGYKPLVKKVEPADEIRSKYSVLQNPITGEIRTIGDFRAKSWNKDDGFVTVIGFTFYYPYHFPSPFAAYLVPKDIMLAERVILEDLIEDIVAEKSNQGNVSRLKSCEAVRNGRDFELDIPDEPGWLTLNTTVPLESSVLLYTHYI
;
A
#
# COMPACT_ATOMS: atom_id res chain seq x y z
N MET A 1 -7.76 -51.22 45.04
CA MET A 1 -6.74 -50.39 44.35
C MET A 1 -6.78 -50.71 42.86
N SER A 2 -6.89 -49.81 41.90
CA SER A 2 -7.70 -48.59 41.75
C SER A 2 -7.74 -48.33 40.24
N ILE A 3 -8.87 -48.65 39.59
CA ILE A 3 -9.12 -48.39 38.15
C ILE A 3 -9.01 -46.88 37.82
N LEU A 4 -9.16 -46.02 38.84
CA LEU A 4 -8.93 -44.57 38.76
C LEU A 4 -7.49 -44.19 38.38
N ARG A 5 -6.47 -45.03 38.67
CA ARG A 5 -5.08 -44.73 38.33
C ARG A 5 -4.76 -44.91 36.84
N TRP A 6 -5.55 -45.71 36.12
CA TRP A 6 -5.34 -46.00 34.70
C TRP A 6 -6.04 -44.96 33.80
N LEU A 7 -7.18 -44.42 34.24
CA LEU A 7 -7.92 -43.37 33.53
C LEU A 7 -7.21 -41.99 33.56
N CYS A 8 -6.44 -41.69 34.61
CA CYS A 8 -5.67 -40.44 34.69
C CYS A 8 -4.49 -40.39 33.69
N THR A 9 -3.83 -41.52 33.43
CA THR A 9 -2.74 -41.61 32.44
C THR A 9 -3.23 -41.45 31.00
N PHE A 10 -4.46 -41.88 30.69
CA PHE A 10 -5.02 -41.79 29.34
C PHE A 10 -5.44 -40.36 28.95
N LYS A 11 -6.00 -39.59 29.90
CA LYS A 11 -6.33 -38.16 29.67
C LYS A 11 -5.09 -37.29 29.49
N PHE A 12 -4.00 -37.59 30.22
CA PHE A 12 -2.73 -36.88 30.04
C PHE A 12 -2.10 -37.16 28.67
N PHE A 13 -2.20 -38.40 28.17
CA PHE A 13 -1.70 -38.75 26.83
C PHE A 13 -2.46 -38.03 25.71
N SER A 14 -3.79 -37.89 25.83
CA SER A 14 -4.63 -37.18 24.86
C SER A 14 -4.29 -35.68 24.76
N VAL A 15 -4.06 -35.00 25.88
CA VAL A 15 -3.70 -33.57 25.88
C VAL A 15 -2.29 -33.34 25.30
N ILE A 16 -1.35 -34.26 25.57
CA ILE A 16 0.01 -34.18 25.02
C ILE A 16 -0.01 -34.41 23.50
N ILE A 17 -0.81 -35.36 23.00
CA ILE A 17 -0.95 -35.62 21.56
C ILE A 17 -1.60 -34.42 20.85
N GLU A 18 -2.67 -33.84 21.40
CA GLU A 18 -3.29 -32.64 20.82
C GLU A 18 -2.35 -31.43 20.81
N GLY A 19 -1.56 -31.25 21.88
CA GLY A 19 -0.53 -30.22 21.96
C GLY A 19 0.57 -30.40 20.92
N LEU A 20 1.02 -31.64 20.71
CA LEU A 20 2.02 -31.99 19.70
C LEU A 20 1.49 -31.84 18.28
N ILE A 21 0.24 -32.21 18.01
CA ILE A 21 -0.41 -32.02 16.70
C ILE A 21 -0.54 -30.51 16.41
N LYS A 22 -0.99 -29.71 17.38
CA LYS A 22 -1.07 -28.24 17.21
C LYS A 22 0.30 -27.63 17.00
N PHE A 23 1.31 -28.05 17.76
CA PHE A 23 2.68 -27.57 17.59
C PHE A 23 3.28 -27.98 16.24
N TRP A 24 3.00 -29.20 15.77
CA TRP A 24 3.46 -29.69 14.46
C TRP A 24 2.76 -28.99 13.30
N VAL A 25 1.45 -28.72 13.41
CA VAL A 25 0.71 -27.88 12.45
C VAL A 25 1.25 -26.44 12.43
N TYR A 26 1.54 -25.85 13.59
CA TYR A 26 2.16 -24.53 13.69
C TYR A 26 3.57 -24.49 13.09
N GLN A 27 4.38 -25.52 13.33
CA GLN A 27 5.71 -25.67 12.73
C GLN A 27 5.63 -25.80 11.21
N ILE A 28 4.69 -26.60 10.69
CA ILE A 28 4.45 -26.72 9.25
C ILE A 28 4.02 -25.38 8.64
N ASP A 29 3.13 -24.63 9.29
CA ASP A 29 2.74 -23.31 8.81
C ASP A 29 3.93 -22.34 8.85
N LEU A 30 4.74 -22.36 9.91
CA LEU A 30 5.94 -21.52 10.01
C LEU A 30 7.01 -21.89 8.96
N ASP A 31 7.21 -23.18 8.68
CA ASP A 31 8.17 -23.64 7.68
C ASP A 31 7.66 -23.38 6.26
N ARG A 32 6.34 -23.47 6.03
CA ARG A 32 5.69 -23.02 4.79
C ARG A 32 5.80 -21.50 4.58
N PHE A 33 5.78 -20.73 5.67
CA PHE A 33 6.04 -19.29 5.65
C PHE A 33 7.52 -18.96 5.39
N LYS A 34 8.45 -19.75 5.95
CA LYS A 34 9.90 -19.55 5.76
C LYS A 34 10.40 -20.02 4.40
N SER A 35 9.77 -21.01 3.76
CA SER A 35 10.20 -21.53 2.46
C SER A 35 9.76 -20.68 1.25
N LYS A 36 9.05 -19.57 1.44
CA LYS A 36 8.54 -18.70 0.37
C LYS A 36 9.24 -17.33 0.27
N LYS A 37 10.52 -17.26 0.63
CA LYS A 37 11.40 -16.17 0.18
C LYS A 37 12.28 -16.58 -1.00
N GLN A 38 11.81 -17.51 -1.84
CA GLN A 38 12.26 -17.56 -3.22
C GLN A 38 11.34 -16.62 -4.00
N ALA A 39 11.91 -15.53 -4.50
CA ALA A 39 11.26 -14.67 -5.47
C ALA A 39 10.70 -15.58 -6.57
N SER A 40 9.36 -15.68 -6.63
CA SER A 40 8.69 -16.35 -7.73
C SER A 40 9.22 -15.74 -9.03
N PRO A 41 9.56 -16.53 -10.05
CA PRO A 41 9.96 -15.97 -11.33
C PRO A 41 8.90 -14.95 -11.74
N ARG A 42 9.33 -13.70 -11.97
CA ARG A 42 8.45 -12.61 -12.44
C ARG A 42 7.96 -12.97 -13.84
N PHE A 43 6.98 -13.89 -13.92
CA PHE A 43 6.14 -14.00 -15.10
C PHE A 43 5.42 -12.66 -15.20
N ARG A 44 5.92 -11.80 -16.08
CA ARG A 44 5.21 -10.60 -16.52
C ARG A 44 3.91 -11.07 -17.16
N THR A 45 2.90 -11.24 -16.33
CA THR A 45 1.53 -11.47 -16.79
C THR A 45 1.12 -10.18 -17.47
N ASP A 46 0.49 -10.27 -18.64
CA ASP A 46 -0.05 -9.08 -19.28
C ASP A 46 -1.06 -8.44 -18.34
N ARG A 47 -0.71 -7.25 -17.82
CA ARG A 47 -1.53 -6.50 -16.87
C ARG A 47 -2.93 -6.21 -17.40
N SER A 48 -3.10 -6.18 -18.72
CA SER A 48 -4.39 -5.94 -19.36
C SER A 48 -5.43 -7.03 -19.06
N ASN A 49 -4.99 -8.24 -18.71
CA ASN A 49 -5.85 -9.39 -18.48
C ASN A 49 -6.13 -9.67 -16.99
N LEU A 50 -5.57 -8.87 -16.08
CA LEU A 50 -5.82 -9.05 -14.66
C LEU A 50 -7.16 -8.44 -14.28
N ARG A 51 -7.95 -9.18 -13.48
CA ARG A 51 -9.20 -8.68 -12.91
C ARG A 51 -8.89 -7.46 -12.03
N ILE A 52 -9.70 -6.41 -12.18
CA ILE A 52 -9.59 -5.20 -11.37
C ILE A 52 -10.55 -5.32 -10.17
N ILE A 53 -10.01 -5.11 -8.97
CA ILE A 53 -10.78 -5.00 -7.72
C ILE A 53 -10.94 -3.53 -7.39
N LYS A 54 -12.21 -3.13 -7.26
CA LYS A 54 -12.59 -1.75 -6.95
C LYS A 54 -12.50 -1.45 -5.46
N THR A 55 -12.34 -0.17 -5.15
CA THR A 55 -12.29 0.32 -3.76
C THR A 55 -13.43 1.28 -3.48
N ALA A 56 -14.22 0.98 -2.46
CA ALA A 56 -15.27 1.85 -1.93
C ALA A 56 -14.71 2.65 -0.74
N ARG A 57 -14.93 3.97 -0.71
CA ARG A 57 -14.26 4.91 0.22
C ARG A 57 -15.21 5.58 1.23
N ASP A 58 -16.48 5.21 1.18
CA ASP A 58 -17.53 5.70 2.08
C ASP A 58 -18.56 4.59 2.35
N GLU A 59 -19.40 4.81 3.35
CA GLU A 59 -20.40 3.83 3.77
C GLU A 59 -21.40 3.49 2.65
N GLU A 60 -21.84 4.50 1.89
CA GLU A 60 -22.84 4.33 0.82
C GLU A 60 -22.30 3.41 -0.28
N SER A 61 -21.11 3.68 -0.80
CA SER A 61 -20.47 2.86 -1.84
C SER A 61 -20.13 1.44 -1.36
N ILE A 62 -19.76 1.27 -0.09
CA ILE A 62 -19.52 -0.05 0.50
C ILE A 62 -20.83 -0.86 0.54
N ASN A 63 -21.91 -0.24 1.02
CA ASN A 63 -23.22 -0.88 1.12
C ASN A 63 -23.80 -1.19 -0.26
N GLN A 64 -23.64 -0.29 -1.23
CA GLN A 64 -24.03 -0.54 -2.61
C GLN A 64 -23.29 -1.75 -3.19
N GLY A 65 -21.96 -1.83 -3.01
CA GLY A 65 -21.19 -2.99 -3.44
C GLY A 65 -21.65 -4.30 -2.79
N ALA A 66 -22.07 -4.28 -1.52
CA ALA A 66 -22.65 -5.45 -0.87
C ALA A 66 -23.99 -5.87 -1.51
N GLN A 67 -24.87 -4.91 -1.82
CA GLN A 67 -26.15 -5.14 -2.50
C GLN A 67 -25.96 -5.69 -3.91
N ASP A 68 -24.94 -5.20 -4.62
CA ASP A 68 -24.53 -5.67 -5.94
C ASP A 68 -23.89 -7.07 -5.91
N GLY A 69 -23.74 -7.65 -4.71
CA GLY A 69 -23.30 -9.02 -4.51
C GLY A 69 -21.79 -9.19 -4.35
N TYR A 70 -21.02 -8.11 -4.20
CA TYR A 70 -19.64 -8.19 -3.74
C TYR A 70 -19.57 -8.55 -2.25
N LYS A 71 -18.40 -8.99 -1.81
CA LYS A 71 -18.05 -9.13 -0.40
C LYS A 71 -17.08 -8.02 -0.01
N PRO A 72 -17.55 -6.92 0.62
CA PRO A 72 -16.64 -5.86 1.03
C PRO A 72 -15.60 -6.37 2.03
N LEU A 73 -14.32 -6.18 1.70
CA LEU A 73 -13.21 -6.39 2.60
C LEU A 73 -12.83 -5.05 3.23
N VAL A 74 -13.50 -4.72 4.34
CA VAL A 74 -13.37 -3.44 5.03
C VAL A 74 -12.02 -3.36 5.74
N LYS A 75 -11.37 -2.21 5.62
CA LYS A 75 -10.07 -1.88 6.23
C LYS A 75 -10.11 -0.46 6.80
N LYS A 76 -9.30 -0.24 7.84
CA LYS A 76 -9.02 1.10 8.37
C LYS A 76 -8.11 1.84 7.39
N VAL A 77 -8.33 3.14 7.24
CA VAL A 77 -7.41 4.04 6.53
C VAL A 77 -6.47 4.65 7.57
N GLU A 78 -5.18 4.37 7.45
CA GLU A 78 -4.14 4.88 8.35
C GLU A 78 -3.08 5.62 7.53
N PRO A 79 -3.01 6.96 7.64
CA PRO A 79 -1.96 7.74 6.99
C PRO A 79 -0.58 7.33 7.50
N ALA A 80 0.37 7.18 6.59
CA ALA A 80 1.77 6.96 6.92
C ALA A 80 2.48 8.30 7.13
N ASP A 81 3.17 8.44 8.26
CA ASP A 81 3.93 9.66 8.61
C ASP A 81 5.00 10.03 7.57
N GLU A 82 5.47 9.05 6.80
CA GLU A 82 6.47 9.26 5.75
C GLU A 82 5.90 9.94 4.50
N ILE A 83 4.62 9.72 4.20
CA ILE A 83 3.96 10.29 3.02
C ILE A 83 3.66 11.77 3.29
N ARG A 84 4.23 12.63 2.46
CA ARG A 84 4.18 14.07 2.72
C ARG A 84 4.45 14.90 1.48
N SER A 85 3.83 16.08 1.43
CA SER A 85 4.10 17.10 0.44
C SER A 85 4.61 18.37 1.13
N LYS A 86 5.57 19.03 0.50
CA LYS A 86 6.14 20.27 1.01
C LYS A 86 5.33 21.48 0.56
N TYR A 87 5.28 22.49 1.42
CA TYR A 87 4.70 23.79 1.11
C TYR A 87 5.35 24.89 1.94
N SER A 88 5.20 26.13 1.46
CA SER A 88 5.42 27.36 2.22
C SER A 88 4.30 28.34 1.85
N VAL A 89 3.90 29.17 2.81
CA VAL A 89 2.84 30.17 2.62
C VAL A 89 3.46 31.56 2.67
N LEU A 90 3.17 32.34 1.65
CA LEU A 90 3.50 33.74 1.57
C LEU A 90 2.21 34.56 1.67
N GLN A 91 2.32 35.78 2.19
CA GLN A 91 1.20 36.71 2.30
C GLN A 91 1.64 38.11 1.88
N ASN A 92 0.80 38.80 1.11
CA ASN A 92 0.98 40.22 0.83
C ASN A 92 0.51 41.01 2.08
N PRO A 93 1.38 41.82 2.71
CA PRO A 93 1.02 42.51 3.95
C PRO A 93 0.04 43.67 3.75
N ILE A 94 -0.16 44.14 2.50
CA ILE A 94 -1.07 45.24 2.16
C ILE A 94 -2.46 44.67 1.83
N THR A 95 -2.55 43.67 0.96
CA THR A 95 -3.83 43.12 0.49
C THR A 95 -4.35 41.97 1.35
N GLY A 96 -3.47 41.30 2.11
CA GLY A 96 -3.80 40.09 2.87
C GLY A 96 -3.87 38.81 2.03
N GLU A 97 -3.72 38.91 0.70
CA GLU A 97 -3.74 37.78 -0.22
C GLU A 97 -2.62 36.78 0.09
N ILE A 98 -2.88 35.49 -0.13
CA ILE A 98 -1.91 34.42 0.12
C ILE A 98 -1.47 33.75 -1.17
N ARG A 99 -0.25 33.21 -1.15
CA ARG A 99 0.29 32.32 -2.18
C ARG A 99 0.99 31.14 -1.53
N THR A 100 0.80 29.94 -2.10
CA THR A 100 1.52 28.73 -1.69
C THR A 100 2.63 28.42 -2.69
N ILE A 101 3.81 28.02 -2.20
CA ILE A 101 4.91 27.52 -3.04
C ILE A 101 5.35 26.13 -2.57
N GLY A 102 5.63 25.24 -3.51
CA GLY A 102 6.14 23.89 -3.26
C GLY A 102 7.59 23.68 -3.71
N ASP A 103 8.17 24.61 -4.48
CA ASP A 103 9.56 24.51 -4.96
C ASP A 103 10.49 25.38 -4.12
N PHE A 104 11.57 24.80 -3.59
CA PHE A 104 12.57 25.57 -2.82
C PHE A 104 13.20 26.70 -3.63
N ARG A 105 13.23 26.57 -4.96
CA ARG A 105 13.79 27.55 -5.90
C ARG A 105 12.85 28.73 -6.15
N ALA A 106 11.54 28.56 -5.92
CA ALA A 106 10.54 29.60 -6.17
C ALA A 106 10.71 30.84 -5.28
N LYS A 107 11.40 30.73 -4.13
CA LYS A 107 11.78 31.90 -3.32
C LYS A 107 12.65 32.90 -4.09
N SER A 108 13.47 32.45 -5.04
CA SER A 108 14.32 33.34 -5.82
C SER A 108 13.56 34.08 -6.94
N TRP A 109 12.40 33.58 -7.34
CA TRP A 109 11.60 34.12 -8.45
C TRP A 109 10.59 35.19 -8.02
N ASN A 110 10.28 35.27 -6.73
CA ASN A 110 9.23 36.14 -6.17
C ASN A 110 9.78 37.31 -5.35
N LYS A 111 11.00 37.79 -5.63
CA LYS A 111 11.59 38.87 -4.83
C LYS A 111 10.88 40.23 -5.00
N ASP A 112 10.16 40.41 -6.11
CA ASP A 112 9.62 41.72 -6.52
C ASP A 112 8.09 41.83 -6.41
N ASP A 113 7.39 40.84 -5.83
CA ASP A 113 5.91 40.81 -5.80
C ASP A 113 5.27 41.34 -4.51
N GLY A 114 6.08 41.79 -3.55
CA GLY A 114 5.60 42.35 -2.27
C GLY A 114 5.08 41.32 -1.28
N PHE A 115 5.21 40.02 -1.55
CA PHE A 115 4.81 38.97 -0.61
C PHE A 115 5.92 38.66 0.41
N VAL A 116 5.54 38.40 1.66
CA VAL A 116 6.45 37.94 2.72
C VAL A 116 6.13 36.52 3.13
N THR A 117 7.14 35.72 3.51
CA THR A 117 6.92 34.35 4.01
C THR A 117 6.29 34.42 5.41
N VAL A 118 5.09 33.85 5.57
CA VAL A 118 4.39 33.75 6.86
C VAL A 118 4.45 32.33 7.45
N ILE A 119 4.54 31.31 6.60
CA ILE A 119 4.84 29.93 7.00
C ILE A 119 6.05 29.46 6.19
N GLY A 120 7.15 29.17 6.88
CA GLY A 120 8.35 28.61 6.28
C GLY A 120 8.08 27.24 5.62
N PHE A 121 9.05 26.73 4.87
CA PHE A 121 8.88 25.40 4.28
C PHE A 121 8.65 24.34 5.36
N THR A 122 7.55 23.61 5.22
CA THR A 122 7.17 22.50 6.08
C THR A 122 6.40 21.46 5.26
N PHE A 123 5.95 20.40 5.91
CA PHE A 123 5.34 19.24 5.28
C PHE A 123 3.92 18.99 5.82
N TYR A 124 3.07 18.43 4.98
CA TYR A 124 1.74 17.96 5.35
C TYR A 124 1.41 16.66 4.61
N TYR A 125 0.45 15.89 5.12
CA TYR A 125 -0.10 14.74 4.43
C TYR A 125 -1.06 15.21 3.31
N PRO A 126 -0.76 14.94 2.01
CA PRO A 126 -1.47 15.58 0.91
C PRO A 126 -2.73 14.85 0.45
N TYR A 127 -3.05 13.69 1.03
CA TYR A 127 -4.21 12.91 0.65
C TYR A 127 -5.37 13.12 1.63
N HIS A 128 -6.58 13.19 1.12
CA HIS A 128 -7.79 13.29 1.92
C HIS A 128 -8.76 12.21 1.44
N PHE A 129 -9.24 11.40 2.39
CA PHE A 129 -10.20 10.32 2.12
C PHE A 129 -11.54 10.67 2.76
N PRO A 130 -12.68 10.35 2.11
CA PRO A 130 -14.01 10.66 2.62
C PRO A 130 -14.32 10.05 3.99
N SER A 131 -13.77 8.86 4.25
CA SER A 131 -13.99 8.11 5.50
C SER A 131 -12.67 7.58 6.08
N PRO A 132 -12.59 7.36 7.40
CA PRO A 132 -11.45 6.72 8.06
C PRO A 132 -11.39 5.20 7.83
N PHE A 133 -12.21 4.69 6.91
CA PHE A 133 -12.30 3.30 6.50
C PHE A 133 -12.60 3.25 5.00
N ALA A 134 -12.31 2.10 4.40
CA ALA A 134 -12.60 1.80 3.01
C ALA A 134 -12.80 0.29 2.85
N ALA A 135 -13.25 -0.18 1.69
CA ALA A 135 -13.32 -1.62 1.43
C ALA A 135 -12.93 -1.95 0.00
N TYR A 136 -12.23 -3.07 -0.17
CA TYR A 136 -12.14 -3.71 -1.47
C TYR A 136 -13.45 -4.43 -1.79
N LEU A 137 -14.01 -4.20 -2.96
CA LEU A 137 -15.21 -4.87 -3.44
C LEU A 137 -14.83 -6.22 -4.06
N VAL A 138 -14.76 -7.25 -3.22
CA VAL A 138 -14.27 -8.58 -3.62
C VAL A 138 -15.39 -9.38 -4.30
N PRO A 139 -15.23 -9.80 -5.57
CA PRO A 139 -16.20 -10.66 -6.25
C PRO A 139 -16.33 -12.01 -5.54
N LYS A 140 -17.54 -12.58 -5.52
CA LYS A 140 -17.82 -13.87 -4.87
C LYS A 140 -17.10 -15.05 -5.52
N ASP A 141 -16.81 -14.94 -6.81
CA ASP A 141 -16.16 -15.96 -7.64
C ASP A 141 -14.63 -15.85 -7.64
N ILE A 142 -14.05 -14.91 -6.87
CA ILE A 142 -12.59 -14.77 -6.80
C ILE A 142 -11.94 -16.05 -6.26
N MET A 143 -10.90 -16.53 -6.93
CA MET A 143 -10.22 -17.76 -6.56
C MET A 143 -9.07 -17.52 -5.57
N LEU A 144 -8.74 -18.54 -4.78
CA LEU A 144 -7.50 -18.55 -4.01
C LEU A 144 -6.30 -18.48 -4.97
N ALA A 145 -5.29 -17.72 -4.57
CA ALA A 145 -4.11 -17.41 -5.37
C ALA A 145 -4.38 -16.68 -6.70
N GLU A 146 -5.61 -16.17 -6.91
CA GLU A 146 -5.89 -15.30 -8.05
C GLU A 146 -5.09 -14.00 -7.94
N ARG A 147 -4.37 -13.67 -9.01
CA ARG A 147 -3.65 -12.40 -9.14
C ARG A 147 -4.59 -11.36 -9.74
N VAL A 148 -4.65 -10.20 -9.11
CA VAL A 148 -5.57 -9.11 -9.46
C VAL A 148 -4.84 -7.77 -9.40
N ILE A 149 -5.49 -6.72 -9.92
CA ILE A 149 -5.09 -5.34 -9.70
C ILE A 149 -6.02 -4.72 -8.66
N LEU A 150 -5.46 -4.13 -7.62
CA LEU A 150 -6.20 -3.26 -6.70
C LEU A 150 -6.13 -1.83 -7.28
N GLU A 151 -7.25 -1.31 -7.81
CA GLU A 151 -7.24 -0.06 -8.59
C GLU A 151 -6.90 1.18 -7.77
N ASP A 152 -7.32 1.17 -6.50
CA ASP A 152 -7.03 2.17 -5.49
C ASP A 152 -6.70 1.43 -4.20
N LEU A 153 -5.43 1.38 -3.84
CA LEU A 153 -4.94 0.72 -2.63
C LEU A 153 -5.64 1.32 -1.40
N ILE A 154 -5.84 0.62 -0.29
CA ILE A 154 -6.36 1.25 0.94
C ILE A 154 -5.19 1.63 1.84
N GLU A 155 -4.20 0.75 1.91
CA GLU A 155 -2.95 0.93 2.62
C GLU A 155 -2.21 2.16 2.10
N ASP A 156 -1.52 2.83 3.03
CA ASP A 156 -0.80 4.06 2.75
C ASP A 156 0.69 3.75 2.58
N ILE A 157 1.03 3.26 1.39
CA ILE A 157 2.36 2.74 1.06
C ILE A 157 3.10 3.77 0.20
N VAL A 158 4.40 3.95 0.44
CA VAL A 158 5.23 4.87 -0.34
C VAL A 158 5.44 4.33 -1.76
N ALA A 159 5.17 5.16 -2.78
CA ALA A 159 5.51 4.87 -4.17
C ALA A 159 6.84 5.48 -4.59
N GLU A 160 7.01 6.77 -4.31
CA GLU A 160 8.14 7.55 -4.78
C GLU A 160 8.58 8.57 -3.74
N LYS A 161 9.89 8.80 -3.67
CA LYS A 161 10.51 9.86 -2.88
C LYS A 161 11.23 10.79 -3.86
N SER A 162 10.85 12.06 -3.88
CA SER A 162 11.54 13.05 -4.69
C SER A 162 12.83 13.52 -3.99
N ASN A 163 13.82 13.91 -4.78
CA ASN A 163 15.07 14.49 -4.28
C ASN A 163 14.90 15.85 -3.55
N GLN A 164 13.69 16.40 -3.53
CA GLN A 164 13.34 17.60 -2.78
C GLN A 164 12.39 17.32 -1.61
N GLY A 165 12.21 16.05 -1.22
CA GLY A 165 11.56 15.66 0.03
C GLY A 165 10.05 15.38 -0.04
N ASN A 166 9.42 15.48 -1.22
CA ASN A 166 8.05 14.99 -1.39
C ASN A 166 8.05 13.48 -1.41
N VAL A 167 7.05 12.86 -0.79
CA VAL A 167 6.85 11.42 -0.78
C VAL A 167 5.41 11.14 -1.17
N SER A 168 5.23 10.39 -2.26
CA SER A 168 3.92 10.06 -2.82
C SER A 168 3.45 8.67 -2.39
N ARG A 169 2.14 8.52 -2.37
CA ARG A 169 1.43 7.27 -2.09
C ARG A 169 1.34 6.37 -3.32
N LEU A 170 1.49 5.06 -3.13
CA LEU A 170 1.20 4.02 -4.11
C LEU A 170 -0.31 3.91 -4.32
N LYS A 171 -0.75 4.34 -5.51
CA LYS A 171 -2.17 4.40 -5.85
C LYS A 171 -2.75 3.03 -6.14
N SER A 172 -2.04 2.18 -6.86
CA SER A 172 -2.50 0.85 -7.25
C SER A 172 -1.35 -0.14 -7.21
N CYS A 173 -1.66 -1.42 -7.03
CA CYS A 173 -0.68 -2.48 -7.15
C CYS A 173 -1.34 -3.79 -7.61
N GLU A 174 -0.51 -4.71 -8.05
CA GLU A 174 -0.92 -6.10 -8.17
C GLU A 174 -1.00 -6.73 -6.79
N ALA A 175 -1.89 -7.69 -6.62
CA ALA A 175 -1.98 -8.44 -5.38
C ALA A 175 -2.49 -9.87 -5.64
N VAL A 176 -2.23 -10.77 -4.70
CA VAL A 176 -2.65 -12.16 -4.76
C VAL A 176 -3.65 -12.46 -3.65
N ARG A 177 -4.80 -13.03 -4.00
CA ARG A 177 -5.83 -13.42 -3.05
C ARG A 177 -5.37 -14.59 -2.16
N ASN A 178 -5.32 -14.39 -0.84
CA ASN A 178 -4.84 -15.43 0.11
C ASN A 178 -5.93 -16.14 0.93
N GLY A 179 -7.21 -15.93 0.59
CA GLY A 179 -8.37 -16.51 1.29
C GLY A 179 -8.96 -15.63 2.39
N ARG A 180 -8.18 -14.74 3.02
CA ARG A 180 -8.70 -13.70 3.94
C ARG A 180 -8.51 -12.26 3.46
N ASP A 181 -7.39 -11.99 2.82
CA ASP A 181 -6.97 -10.68 2.32
C ASP A 181 -6.30 -10.80 0.94
N PHE A 182 -5.63 -9.72 0.52
CA PHE A 182 -4.73 -9.62 -0.61
C PHE A 182 -3.28 -9.47 -0.11
N GLU A 183 -2.39 -10.29 -0.64
CA GLU A 183 -0.95 -10.15 -0.49
C GLU A 183 -0.45 -9.19 -1.58
N LEU A 184 0.04 -8.02 -1.17
CA LEU A 184 0.41 -6.93 -2.08
C LEU A 184 1.77 -7.21 -2.74
N ASP A 185 1.82 -7.11 -4.08
CA ASP A 185 3.07 -7.18 -4.85
C ASP A 185 3.65 -5.77 -4.97
N ILE A 186 4.33 -5.35 -3.90
CA ILE A 186 4.96 -4.03 -3.79
C ILE A 186 6.40 -4.18 -4.27
N PRO A 187 6.88 -3.35 -5.20
CA PRO A 187 8.28 -3.36 -5.59
C PRO A 187 9.17 -3.04 -4.39
N ASP A 188 10.23 -3.83 -4.18
CA ASP A 188 11.18 -3.68 -3.07
C ASP A 188 11.87 -2.31 -3.01
N GLU A 189 11.86 -1.56 -4.12
CA GLU A 189 12.47 -0.23 -4.23
C GLU A 189 11.51 0.78 -4.87
N PRO A 190 11.38 2.01 -4.31
CA PRO A 190 10.67 3.10 -4.94
C PRO A 190 11.30 3.44 -6.31
N GLY A 191 10.47 3.76 -7.31
CA GLY A 191 10.80 3.69 -8.74
C GLY A 191 12.01 4.49 -9.26
N TRP A 192 12.68 5.30 -8.43
CA TRP A 192 13.90 6.02 -8.78
C TRP A 192 15.17 5.14 -8.79
N LEU A 193 15.14 3.93 -8.23
CA LEU A 193 16.26 2.96 -8.33
C LEU A 193 16.16 2.03 -9.56
N THR A 194 14.98 1.88 -10.17
CA THR A 194 14.77 0.96 -11.30
C THR A 194 15.24 1.47 -12.66
N LEU A 195 15.67 2.74 -12.77
CA LEU A 195 16.16 3.30 -14.04
C LEU A 195 17.63 2.96 -14.36
N ASN A 196 18.36 2.30 -13.46
CA ASN A 196 19.82 2.10 -13.63
C ASN A 196 20.30 0.64 -13.73
N THR A 197 19.43 -0.39 -13.71
CA THR A 197 19.92 -1.78 -13.57
C THR A 197 19.42 -2.81 -14.56
N THR A 198 18.66 -2.47 -15.60
CA THR A 198 18.45 -3.41 -16.73
C THR A 198 18.17 -2.67 -18.05
N VAL A 199 19.19 -2.11 -18.67
CA VAL A 199 19.22 -1.93 -20.12
C VAL A 199 20.56 -2.50 -20.60
N PRO A 200 20.59 -3.59 -21.38
CA PRO A 200 21.79 -3.93 -22.12
C PRO A 200 22.10 -2.75 -23.04
N LEU A 201 23.35 -2.32 -23.05
CA LEU A 201 23.87 -1.37 -24.01
C LEU A 201 23.63 -1.91 -25.43
N GLU A 202 22.53 -1.50 -26.05
CA GLU A 202 22.46 -1.35 -27.50
C GLU A 202 21.28 -0.44 -27.86
N SER A 203 21.54 0.50 -28.77
CA SER A 203 20.64 1.50 -29.37
C SER A 203 20.21 2.70 -28.50
N SER A 204 21.06 3.71 -28.57
CA SER A 204 20.75 5.13 -28.47
C SER A 204 19.46 5.53 -29.21
N VAL A 205 18.50 6.15 -28.49
CA VAL A 205 17.63 7.21 -29.03
C VAL A 205 17.38 8.25 -27.93
N LEU A 206 17.81 9.47 -28.21
CA LEU A 206 17.55 10.70 -27.46
C LEU A 206 16.06 10.99 -27.39
N LEU A 207 15.50 11.16 -26.20
CA LEU A 207 14.30 11.99 -26.00
C LEU A 207 14.47 12.82 -24.72
N TYR A 208 15.01 14.02 -24.91
CA TYR A 208 14.79 15.17 -24.04
C TYR A 208 13.39 15.72 -24.30
N THR A 209 12.55 15.78 -23.27
CA THR A 209 11.36 16.66 -23.24
C THR A 209 11.35 17.35 -21.88
N HIS A 210 11.88 18.57 -21.80
CA HIS A 210 11.09 19.82 -21.80
C HIS A 210 9.80 19.72 -20.98
N TYR A 211 9.89 20.11 -19.70
CA TYR A 211 8.77 20.71 -18.99
C TYR A 211 9.09 22.19 -18.78
N ILE A 212 8.31 23.01 -19.50
CA ILE A 212 8.14 24.45 -19.30
C ILE A 212 7.20 24.63 -18.10
#